data_AF-A0A1X7HHA1-F1
#
_entry.id   AF-A0A1X7HHA1-F1
#
_cell.length_a   1.000
_cell.length_b   1.000
_cell.length_c   1.000
_cell.angle_alpha   90.00
_cell.angle_beta   90.00
_cell.angle_gamma   90.00
#
_symmetry.space_group_name_H-M   'P 1'
#
loop_
_entity.id
_entity.type
_entity.pdbx_description
1 polymer ?
#
loop_
_entity_poly.entity_id
_entity_poly.type
_entity_poly.pdbx_seq_one_letter_code
_entity_poly.pdbx_strand_id
1 'polypeptide(L)'
;MSAQRPPTYPPPHAPGLSAVLERNIQALQARRKREEVEATLQDRIADRVTRFTGSMRFVYLHLILFGGWILINLGWLPIVRPWDPSFVVLAMIASVEAIFLSTFVLISQNRMAAVSDKRADLDLQISLLAEHEVTKLVTLISAIADHLGVETEVDAELDVIRQDVAPDAVLDEIEATQAKDRPE
;
A
#
# COMPACT_ATOMS: atom_id res chain seq x y z
N MET A 1 -9.53 29.51 -3.72
CA MET A 1 -9.55 28.74 -4.99
C MET A 1 -8.27 29.09 -5.75
N SER A 2 -7.20 28.31 -5.58
CA SER A 2 -5.92 28.59 -6.22
C SER A 2 -5.90 27.97 -7.61
N ALA A 3 -6.07 28.81 -8.64
CA ALA A 3 -5.97 28.41 -10.04
C ALA A 3 -4.51 28.11 -10.39
N GLN A 4 -4.19 26.84 -10.67
CA GLN A 4 -2.88 26.45 -11.23
C GLN A 4 -2.76 27.01 -12.65
N ARG A 5 -1.74 27.85 -12.88
CA ARG A 5 -1.42 28.38 -14.22
C ARG A 5 -0.94 27.22 -15.12
N PRO A 6 -1.32 27.21 -16.40
CA PRO A 6 -0.83 26.19 -17.33
C PRO A 6 0.69 26.34 -17.53
N PRO A 7 1.42 25.23 -17.76
CA PRO A 7 2.86 25.27 -17.98
C PRO A 7 3.21 26.09 -19.24
N THR A 8 4.23 26.94 -19.13
CA THR A 8 4.68 27.91 -20.14
C THR A 8 5.38 27.29 -21.35
N TYR A 9 5.65 25.99 -21.33
CA TYR A 9 6.28 25.25 -22.43
C TYR A 9 5.49 23.97 -22.74
N PRO A 10 5.23 23.67 -24.02
CA PRO A 10 4.75 22.34 -24.39
C PRO A 10 5.80 21.29 -24.00
N PRO A 11 5.41 20.13 -23.45
CA PRO A 11 6.36 19.10 -23.11
C PRO A 11 7.11 18.67 -24.38
N PRO A 12 8.45 18.52 -24.33
CA PRO A 12 9.22 18.14 -25.50
C PRO A 12 8.73 16.78 -26.01
N HIS A 13 8.17 16.76 -27.22
CA HIS A 13 7.86 15.53 -27.93
C HIS A 13 9.16 14.90 -28.43
N ALA A 14 9.85 14.17 -27.55
CA ALA A 14 10.96 13.30 -27.96
C ALA A 14 10.37 12.02 -28.60
N PRO A 15 10.53 11.80 -29.92
CA PRO A 15 10.06 10.59 -30.58
C PRO A 15 10.93 9.41 -30.09
N GLY A 16 10.46 8.72 -29.06
CA GLY A 16 11.19 7.63 -28.40
C GLY A 16 10.84 7.48 -26.93
N LEU A 17 10.64 8.59 -26.21
CA LEU A 17 10.22 8.54 -24.80
C LEU A 17 8.83 7.92 -24.68
N SER A 18 7.91 8.27 -25.58
CA SER A 18 6.58 7.66 -25.64
C SER A 18 6.64 6.16 -25.94
N ALA A 19 7.48 5.73 -26.89
CA ALA A 19 7.62 4.31 -27.24
C ALA A 19 8.22 3.46 -26.10
N VAL A 20 9.21 4.01 -25.37
CA VAL A 20 9.80 3.35 -24.20
C VAL A 20 8.81 3.35 -23.03
N LEU A 21 8.11 4.46 -22.77
CA LEU A 21 7.09 4.56 -21.73
C LEU A 21 5.93 3.60 -22.02
N GLU A 22 5.46 3.53 -23.26
CA GLU A 22 4.38 2.66 -23.70
C GLU A 22 4.77 1.18 -23.59
N ARG A 23 6.01 0.82 -23.97
CA ARG A 23 6.55 -0.52 -23.74
C ARG A 23 6.62 -0.87 -22.25
N ASN A 24 7.07 0.07 -21.41
CA ASN A 24 7.14 -0.14 -19.96
C ASN A 24 5.74 -0.27 -19.33
N ILE A 25 4.77 0.55 -19.76
CA ILE A 25 3.37 0.45 -19.33
C ILE A 25 2.78 -0.89 -19.74
N GLN A 26 3.00 -1.33 -20.99
CA GLN A 26 2.54 -2.63 -21.46
C GLN A 26 3.18 -3.79 -20.68
N ALA A 27 4.47 -3.71 -20.36
CA ALA A 27 5.15 -4.72 -19.54
C ALA A 27 4.58 -4.78 -18.11
N LEU A 28 4.29 -3.63 -17.50
CA LEU A 28 3.64 -3.55 -16.18
C LEU A 28 2.22 -4.09 -16.21
N GLN A 29 1.44 -3.77 -17.24
CA GLN A 29 0.09 -4.29 -17.42
C GLN A 29 0.10 -5.81 -17.64
N ALA A 30 1.03 -6.33 -18.43
CA ALA A 30 1.17 -7.77 -18.66
C ALA A 30 1.55 -8.53 -17.38
N ARG A 31 2.41 -7.94 -16.52
CA ARG A 31 2.73 -8.50 -15.21
C ARG A 31 1.52 -8.51 -14.27
N ARG A 32 0.81 -7.39 -14.14
CA ARG A 32 -0.42 -7.32 -13.32
C ARG A 32 -1.46 -8.33 -13.79
N LYS A 33 -1.65 -8.48 -15.10
CA LYS A 33 -2.61 -9.42 -15.67
C LYS A 33 -2.22 -10.88 -15.40
N ARG A 34 -0.92 -11.20 -15.38
CA ARG A 34 -0.44 -12.54 -14.97
C ARG A 34 -0.71 -12.80 -13.49
N GLU A 35 -0.41 -11.82 -12.62
CA GLU A 35 -0.71 -11.91 -11.19
C GLU A 35 -2.23 -12.08 -10.92
N GLU A 36 -3.09 -11.40 -11.68
CA GLU A 36 -4.56 -11.54 -11.59
C GLU A 36 -5.11 -12.88 -12.12
N VAL A 37 -4.39 -13.51 -13.07
CA VAL A 37 -4.74 -14.82 -13.63
C VAL A 37 -4.24 -15.96 -12.73
N GLU A 38 -3.10 -15.76 -12.08
CA GLU A 38 -2.52 -16.69 -11.09
C GLU A 38 -3.20 -16.61 -9.72
N ALA A 39 -3.99 -15.56 -9.45
CA ALA A 39 -4.76 -15.44 -8.23
C ALA A 39 -5.72 -16.62 -8.05
N THR A 40 -5.56 -17.34 -6.94
CA THR A 40 -6.35 -18.52 -6.60
C THR A 40 -7.82 -18.13 -6.42
N LEU A 41 -8.76 -19.07 -6.61
CA LEU A 41 -10.18 -18.84 -6.30
C LEU A 41 -10.38 -18.31 -4.86
N GLN A 42 -9.54 -18.74 -3.93
CA GLN A 42 -9.53 -18.26 -2.55
C GLN A 42 -9.14 -16.78 -2.46
N ASP A 43 -8.11 -16.34 -3.20
CA ASP A 43 -7.68 -14.94 -3.25
C ASP A 43 -8.79 -14.04 -3.80
N ARG A 44 -9.50 -14.50 -4.84
CA ARG A 44 -10.63 -13.77 -5.43
C ARG A 44 -11.80 -13.62 -4.46
N ILE A 45 -12.09 -14.66 -3.68
CA ILE A 45 -13.14 -14.62 -2.66
C ILE A 45 -12.73 -13.67 -1.54
N ALA A 46 -11.50 -13.80 -1.03
CA ALA A 46 -10.95 -12.91 -0.01
C ALA A 46 -11.03 -11.44 -0.44
N ASP A 47 -10.63 -11.13 -1.68
CA ASP A 47 -10.70 -9.78 -2.24
C ASP A 47 -12.10 -9.19 -2.27
N ARG A 48 -13.09 -10.01 -2.64
CA ARG A 48 -14.48 -9.58 -2.70
C ARG A 48 -15.04 -9.35 -1.30
N VAL A 49 -14.70 -10.22 -0.34
CA VAL A 49 -15.10 -10.07 1.06
C VAL A 49 -14.46 -8.84 1.69
N THR A 50 -13.14 -8.63 1.51
CA THR A 50 -12.43 -7.41 1.96
C THR A 50 -13.13 -6.14 1.50
N ARG A 51 -13.43 -6.04 0.20
CA ARG A 51 -14.09 -4.85 -0.37
C ARG A 51 -15.52 -4.67 0.14
N PHE A 52 -16.20 -5.77 0.44
CA PHE A 52 -17.57 -5.76 0.95
C PHE A 52 -17.62 -5.35 2.42
N THR A 53 -16.87 -6.03 3.29
CA THR A 53 -16.83 -5.76 4.74
C THR A 53 -16.23 -4.38 5.06
N GLY A 54 -15.31 -3.87 4.22
CA GLY A 54 -14.77 -2.51 4.35
C GLY A 54 -15.68 -1.39 3.83
N SER A 55 -16.88 -1.69 3.30
CA SER A 55 -17.78 -0.70 2.70
C SER A 55 -18.86 -0.22 3.66
N MET A 56 -19.21 1.07 3.59
CA MET A 56 -20.36 1.61 4.34
C MET A 56 -21.70 0.95 3.96
N ARG A 57 -21.81 0.38 2.75
CA ARG A 57 -22.99 -0.36 2.29
C ARG A 57 -23.28 -1.58 3.17
N PHE A 58 -22.23 -2.24 3.67
CA PHE A 58 -22.35 -3.39 4.56
C PHE A 58 -23.03 -3.02 5.88
N VAL A 59 -22.62 -1.87 6.45
CA VAL A 59 -23.19 -1.35 7.70
C VAL A 59 -24.67 -1.04 7.54
N TYR A 60 -25.05 -0.36 6.46
CA TYR A 60 -26.47 -0.05 6.20
C TYR A 60 -27.31 -1.32 5.98
N LEU A 61 -26.76 -2.32 5.30
CA LEU A 61 -27.44 -3.61 5.10
C LEU A 61 -27.72 -4.28 6.46
N HIS A 62 -26.73 -4.35 7.35
CA HIS A 62 -26.90 -4.94 8.69
C HIS A 62 -27.87 -4.13 9.55
N LEU A 63 -27.80 -2.81 9.48
CA LEU A 63 -28.72 -1.92 10.20
C LEU A 63 -30.17 -2.14 9.78
N ILE A 64 -30.43 -2.27 8.47
CA ILE A 64 -31.78 -2.53 7.95
C ILE A 64 -32.21 -3.96 8.28
N LEU A 65 -31.32 -4.95 8.17
CA LEU A 65 -31.63 -6.35 8.43
C LEU A 65 -31.97 -6.59 9.91
N PHE A 66 -31.08 -6.19 10.83
CA PHE A 66 -31.33 -6.34 12.26
C PHE A 66 -32.42 -5.39 12.75
N GLY A 67 -32.44 -4.15 12.27
CA GLY A 67 -33.49 -3.18 12.61
C GLY A 67 -34.87 -3.67 12.15
N GLY A 68 -34.97 -4.19 10.93
CA GLY A 68 -36.20 -4.79 10.40
C GLY A 68 -36.62 -6.02 11.20
N TRP A 69 -35.69 -6.91 11.55
CA TRP A 69 -35.97 -8.08 12.40
C TRP A 69 -36.51 -7.68 13.77
N ILE A 70 -35.90 -6.67 14.39
CA ILE A 70 -36.33 -6.14 15.69
C ILE A 70 -37.74 -5.55 15.55
N LEU A 71 -37.98 -4.69 14.55
CA LEU A 71 -39.29 -4.05 14.33
C LEU A 71 -40.42 -5.07 14.09
N ILE A 72 -40.14 -6.13 13.34
CA ILE A 72 -41.09 -7.23 13.10
C ILE A 72 -41.41 -7.96 14.41
N ASN A 73 -40.39 -8.32 15.19
CA ASN A 73 -40.58 -9.08 16.44
C ASN A 73 -41.08 -8.22 17.61
N LEU A 74 -40.97 -6.90 17.54
CA LEU A 74 -41.58 -5.96 18.49
C LEU A 74 -43.10 -5.77 18.25
N GLY A 75 -43.65 -6.38 17.19
CA GLY A 75 -45.08 -6.33 16.86
C GLY A 75 -45.54 -4.99 16.29
N TRP A 76 -44.62 -4.11 15.89
CA TRP A 76 -44.95 -2.83 15.25
C TRP A 76 -45.43 -2.99 13.81
N LEU A 77 -45.16 -4.15 13.19
CA LEU A 77 -45.64 -4.52 11.87
C LEU A 77 -46.80 -5.51 11.99
N PRO A 78 -48.05 -5.13 11.64
CA PRO A 78 -49.23 -6.01 11.74
C PRO A 78 -49.25 -7.16 10.71
N ILE A 79 -48.19 -7.31 9.92
CA ILE A 79 -48.08 -8.25 8.80
C ILE A 79 -47.59 -9.63 9.25
N VAL A 80 -46.87 -9.73 10.38
CA VAL A 80 -46.24 -10.97 10.85
C VAL A 80 -46.33 -11.08 12.37
N ARG A 81 -46.69 -12.26 12.86
CA ARG A 81 -46.75 -12.53 14.31
C ARG A 81 -45.32 -12.62 14.86
N PRO A 82 -45.00 -12.03 16.03
CA PRO A 82 -43.68 -12.17 16.66
C PRO A 82 -43.32 -13.64 16.84
N TRP A 83 -42.16 -14.04 16.31
CA TRP A 83 -41.72 -15.44 16.26
C TRP A 83 -40.37 -15.67 16.95
N ASP A 84 -39.59 -14.60 17.17
CA ASP A 84 -38.38 -14.55 17.99
C ASP A 84 -38.53 -13.50 19.10
N PRO A 85 -39.42 -13.70 20.11
CA PRO A 85 -39.72 -12.68 21.12
C PRO A 85 -38.56 -12.39 22.08
N SER A 86 -37.66 -13.35 22.25
CA SER A 86 -36.47 -13.24 23.11
C SER A 86 -35.21 -12.82 22.34
N PHE A 87 -35.30 -12.63 21.02
CA PHE A 87 -34.18 -12.30 20.13
C PHE A 87 -33.01 -13.29 20.17
N VAL A 88 -33.25 -14.51 20.64
CA VAL A 88 -32.20 -15.53 20.82
C VAL A 88 -31.74 -16.04 19.46
N VAL A 89 -32.67 -16.21 18.52
CA VAL A 89 -32.33 -16.66 17.16
C VAL A 89 -31.47 -15.61 16.45
N LEU A 90 -31.86 -14.33 16.54
CA LEU A 90 -31.06 -13.23 16.01
C LEU A 90 -29.66 -13.20 16.62
N ALA A 91 -29.54 -13.30 17.94
CA ALA A 91 -28.25 -13.27 18.62
C ALA A 91 -27.34 -14.45 18.23
N MET A 92 -27.92 -15.65 18.09
CA MET A 92 -27.18 -16.84 17.64
C MET A 92 -26.64 -16.66 16.22
N ILE A 93 -27.46 -16.18 15.29
CA ILE A 93 -27.03 -15.95 13.90
C ILE A 93 -25.96 -14.84 13.84
N ALA A 94 -26.19 -13.72 14.53
CA ALA A 94 -25.26 -12.60 14.57
C ALA A 94 -23.90 -12.98 15.17
N SER A 95 -23.86 -13.85 16.18
CA SER A 95 -22.60 -14.31 16.79
C SER A 95 -21.77 -15.17 15.84
N VAL A 96 -22.41 -16.11 15.13
CA VAL A 96 -21.75 -16.93 14.10
C VAL A 96 -21.24 -16.03 12.96
N GLU A 97 -22.07 -15.12 12.48
CA GLU A 97 -21.70 -14.15 11.44
C GLU A 97 -20.51 -13.29 11.85
N ALA A 98 -20.49 -12.79 13.09
CA ALA A 98 -19.39 -11.98 13.62
C ALA A 98 -18.05 -12.73 13.65
N ILE A 99 -18.04 -14.04 13.98
CA ILE A 99 -16.83 -14.87 13.94
C ILE A 99 -16.29 -14.93 12.50
N PHE A 100 -17.14 -15.26 11.52
CA PHE A 100 -16.73 -15.33 10.11
C PHE A 100 -16.21 -13.98 9.62
N LEU A 101 -16.92 -12.89 9.91
CA LEU A 101 -16.49 -11.53 9.53
C LEU A 101 -15.14 -11.18 10.14
N SER A 102 -14.95 -11.44 11.42
CA SER A 102 -13.69 -11.18 12.12
C SER A 102 -12.53 -11.95 11.48
N THR A 103 -12.73 -13.25 11.19
CA THR A 103 -11.72 -14.07 10.50
C THR A 103 -11.41 -13.53 9.10
N PHE A 104 -12.42 -13.14 8.32
CA PHE A 104 -12.19 -12.55 7.00
C PHE A 104 -11.48 -11.20 7.06
N VAL A 105 -11.82 -10.36 8.03
CA VAL A 105 -11.12 -9.09 8.29
C VAL A 105 -9.66 -9.37 8.65
N LEU A 106 -9.37 -10.33 9.52
CA LEU A 106 -8.01 -10.68 9.90
C LEU A 106 -7.18 -11.20 8.72
N ILE A 107 -7.75 -12.11 7.92
CA ILE A 107 -7.09 -12.60 6.69
C ILE A 107 -6.80 -11.44 5.74
N SER A 108 -7.77 -10.53 5.56
CA SER A 108 -7.59 -9.35 4.74
C SER A 108 -6.51 -8.42 5.28
N GLN A 109 -6.46 -8.20 6.59
CA GLN A 109 -5.46 -7.36 7.25
C GLN A 109 -4.06 -7.96 7.09
N ASN A 110 -3.89 -9.26 7.34
CA ASN A 110 -2.62 -9.95 7.13
C ASN A 110 -2.12 -9.83 5.69
N ARG A 111 -3.03 -9.94 4.71
CA ARG A 111 -2.67 -9.77 3.29
C ARG A 111 -2.25 -8.35 2.97
N MET A 112 -2.96 -7.35 3.48
CA MET A 112 -2.59 -5.94 3.30
C MET A 112 -1.25 -5.60 3.96
N ALA A 113 -0.98 -6.16 5.14
CA ALA A 113 0.30 -6.02 5.83
C ALA A 113 1.43 -6.61 4.98
N ALA A 114 1.32 -7.86 4.51
CA ALA A 114 2.34 -8.47 3.67
C ALA A 114 2.63 -7.69 2.37
N VAL A 115 1.60 -7.10 1.75
CA VAL A 115 1.78 -6.23 0.58
C VAL A 115 2.44 -4.90 0.96
N SER A 116 2.11 -4.34 2.12
CA SER A 116 2.73 -3.12 2.65
C SER A 116 4.21 -3.33 2.94
N ASP A 117 4.56 -4.43 3.59
CA ASP A 117 5.95 -4.77 3.94
C ASP A 117 6.79 -4.92 2.68
N LYS A 118 6.30 -5.68 1.69
CA LYS A 118 6.99 -5.82 0.39
C LYS A 118 7.19 -4.48 -0.34
N ARG A 119 6.26 -3.53 -0.19
CA ARG A 119 6.43 -2.19 -0.77
C ARG A 119 7.48 -1.39 -0.02
N ALA A 120 7.48 -1.45 1.31
CA ALA A 120 8.49 -0.80 2.13
C ALA A 120 9.91 -1.30 1.80
N ASP A 121 10.08 -2.62 1.63
CA ASP A 121 11.37 -3.21 1.23
C ASP A 121 11.83 -2.71 -0.16
N LEU A 122 10.92 -2.63 -1.13
CA LEU A 122 11.22 -2.12 -2.47
C LEU A 122 11.58 -0.63 -2.44
N ASP A 123 10.84 0.17 -1.67
CA ASP A 123 11.09 1.61 -1.53
C ASP A 123 12.45 1.87 -0.86
N LEU A 124 12.82 1.05 0.13
CA LEU A 124 14.16 1.09 0.74
C LEU A 124 15.25 0.76 -0.28
N GLN A 125 15.09 -0.32 -1.06
CA GLN A 125 16.07 -0.70 -2.10
C GLN A 125 16.23 0.38 -3.17
N ILE A 126 15.13 0.98 -3.62
CA ILE A 126 15.16 2.09 -4.59
C ILE A 126 15.91 3.29 -3.99
N SER A 127 15.67 3.59 -2.72
CA SER A 127 16.32 4.71 -2.03
C SER A 127 17.83 4.51 -1.92
N LEU A 128 18.28 3.32 -1.49
CA LEU A 128 19.70 2.97 -1.41
C LEU A 128 20.38 2.99 -2.79
N LEU A 129 19.69 2.51 -3.83
CA LEU A 129 20.22 2.57 -5.19
C LEU A 129 20.34 4.01 -5.68
N ALA A 130 19.33 4.85 -5.42
CA ALA A 130 19.34 6.25 -5.77
C ALA A 130 20.47 7.01 -5.06
N GLU A 131 20.68 6.74 -3.77
CA GLU A 131 21.80 7.27 -2.99
C GLU A 131 23.15 6.92 -3.62
N HIS A 132 23.37 5.64 -3.95
CA HIS A 132 24.58 5.19 -4.64
C HIS A 132 24.80 5.85 -6.01
N GLU A 133 23.73 6.01 -6.79
CA GLU A 133 23.78 6.71 -8.08
C GLU A 133 24.11 8.20 -7.91
N VAL A 134 23.54 8.86 -6.90
CA VAL A 134 23.85 10.26 -6.56
C VAL A 134 25.31 10.38 -6.14
N THR A 135 25.84 9.53 -5.27
CA THR A 135 27.25 9.57 -4.85
C THR A 135 28.20 9.35 -6.03
N LYS A 136 27.85 8.47 -6.97
CA LYS A 136 28.61 8.30 -8.23
C LYS A 136 28.57 9.55 -9.10
N LEU A 137 27.40 10.17 -9.24
CA LEU A 137 27.27 11.42 -10.00
C LEU A 137 28.08 12.54 -9.36
N VAL A 138 28.02 12.71 -8.04
CA VAL A 138 28.85 13.68 -7.30
C VAL A 138 30.32 13.40 -7.54
N THR A 139 30.76 12.15 -7.41
CA THR A 139 32.17 11.76 -7.64
C THR A 139 32.64 12.08 -9.06
N LEU A 140 31.81 11.80 -10.07
CA LEU A 140 32.12 12.11 -11.46
C LEU A 140 32.15 13.63 -11.72
N ILE A 141 31.22 14.38 -11.14
CA ILE A 141 31.15 15.84 -11.28
C ILE A 141 32.37 16.50 -10.64
N SER A 142 32.76 16.07 -9.42
CA SER A 142 33.97 16.56 -8.76
C SER A 142 35.23 16.26 -9.59
N ALA A 143 35.36 15.05 -10.13
CA ALA A 143 36.49 14.72 -11.00
C ALA A 143 36.56 15.59 -12.28
N ILE A 144 35.41 16.01 -12.82
CA ILE A 144 35.34 16.94 -13.96
C ILE A 144 35.70 18.37 -13.52
N ALA A 145 35.20 18.84 -12.36
CA ALA A 145 35.51 20.15 -11.81
C ALA A 145 37.02 20.31 -11.57
N ASP A 146 37.66 19.31 -10.96
CA ASP A 146 39.10 19.22 -10.76
C ASP A 146 39.87 19.33 -12.08
N HIS A 147 39.44 18.58 -13.11
CA HIS A 147 40.09 18.59 -14.42
C HIS A 147 39.99 19.95 -15.13
N LEU A 148 38.89 20.68 -14.92
CA LEU A 148 38.64 22.00 -15.49
C LEU A 148 39.25 23.15 -14.66
N GLY A 149 39.80 22.87 -13.48
CA GLY A 149 40.36 23.87 -12.58
C GLY A 149 39.32 24.85 -12.04
N VAL A 150 38.07 24.40 -11.91
CA VAL A 150 36.98 25.21 -11.36
C VAL A 150 36.91 24.93 -9.87
N GLU A 151 37.31 25.90 -9.04
CA GLU A 151 37.05 25.83 -7.60
C GLU A 151 35.53 25.95 -7.37
N THR A 152 34.90 24.83 -7.02
CA THR A 152 33.51 24.79 -6.61
C THR A 152 33.42 24.89 -5.10
N GLU A 153 32.50 25.70 -4.56
CA GLU A 153 32.24 25.82 -3.10
C GLU A 153 31.87 24.48 -2.42
N VAL A 154 31.63 23.43 -3.21
CA VAL A 154 31.31 22.07 -2.76
C VAL A 154 32.52 21.37 -2.11
N ASP A 155 33.76 21.80 -2.36
CA ASP A 155 34.96 21.17 -1.77
C ASP A 155 34.97 21.20 -0.23
N ALA A 156 34.29 22.18 0.38
CA ALA A 156 34.13 22.25 1.83
C ALA A 156 33.04 21.30 2.39
N GLU A 157 32.07 20.88 1.55
CA GLU A 157 30.98 19.95 1.91
C GLU A 157 31.25 18.51 1.48
N LEU A 158 32.12 18.29 0.47
CA LEU A 158 32.44 16.95 -0.06
C LEU A 158 33.18 16.07 0.94
N ASP A 159 33.99 16.65 1.83
CA ASP A 159 34.66 15.93 2.92
C ASP A 159 33.68 15.42 3.98
N VAL A 160 32.49 16.03 4.09
CA VAL A 160 31.41 15.61 5.00
C VAL A 160 30.55 14.50 4.36
N ILE A 161 30.33 14.54 3.03
CA ILE A 161 29.64 13.49 2.29
C ILE A 161 30.55 12.26 2.07
N ARG A 162 31.85 12.42 1.81
CA ARG A 162 32.79 11.28 1.74
C ARG A 162 32.98 10.54 3.07
N GLN A 163 32.46 11.10 4.15
CA GLN A 163 32.35 10.45 5.45
C GLN A 163 31.13 9.53 5.58
N ASP A 164 30.44 9.24 4.46
CA ASP A 164 29.29 8.33 4.36
C ASP A 164 29.55 6.98 5.03
N VAL A 165 28.88 6.85 6.16
CA VAL A 165 28.17 5.68 6.66
C VAL A 165 28.08 4.56 5.61
N ALA A 166 28.84 3.48 5.82
CA ALA A 166 28.78 2.31 4.96
C ALA A 166 27.34 1.77 4.94
N PRO A 167 26.67 1.65 3.78
CA PRO A 167 25.29 1.16 3.69
C PRO A 167 25.11 -0.20 4.38
N ASP A 168 26.13 -1.07 4.26
CA ASP A 168 26.16 -2.36 4.94
C ASP A 168 26.16 -2.22 6.47
N ALA A 169 26.87 -1.22 7.03
CA ALA A 169 26.88 -0.98 8.48
C ALA A 169 25.55 -0.43 9.01
N VAL A 170 24.82 0.35 8.20
CA VAL A 170 23.46 0.79 8.55
C VAL A 170 22.48 -0.38 8.53
N LEU A 171 22.60 -1.25 7.52
CA LEU A 171 21.78 -2.46 7.41
C LEU A 171 22.04 -3.41 8.59
N ASP A 172 23.31 -3.63 8.96
CA ASP A 172 23.70 -4.45 10.11
C ASP A 172 23.15 -3.87 11.43
N GLU A 173 23.19 -2.55 11.62
CA GLU A 173 22.65 -1.89 12.82
C GLU A 173 21.10 -1.95 12.87
N ILE A 174 20.43 -1.84 11.72
CA ILE A 174 18.97 -1.99 11.62
C ILE A 174 18.56 -3.44 11.93
N GLU A 175 19.27 -4.44 11.42
CA GLU A 175 19.02 -5.85 11.76
C GLU A 175 19.26 -6.13 13.24
N ALA A 176 20.34 -5.59 13.82
CA ALA A 176 20.65 -5.73 15.24
C ALA A 176 19.57 -5.10 16.14
N THR A 177 19.01 -3.97 15.73
CA THR A 177 17.94 -3.28 16.48
C THR A 177 16.61 -4.03 16.36
N GLN A 178 16.27 -4.54 15.18
CA GLN A 178 15.05 -5.34 14.97
C GLN A 178 15.08 -6.70 15.67
N ALA A 179 16.26 -7.34 15.79
CA ALA A 179 16.44 -8.57 16.55
C ALA A 179 16.20 -8.38 18.05
N LYS A 180 16.46 -7.17 18.56
CA LYS A 180 16.31 -6.81 19.98
C LYS A 180 14.87 -6.47 20.38
N ASP A 181 14.05 -6.04 19.41
CA ASP A 181 12.64 -5.67 19.59
C ASP A 181 11.66 -6.81 19.23
N ARG A 182 12.14 -8.00 18.84
CA ARG A 182 11.30 -9.20 18.70
C ARG A 182 10.94 -9.74 20.09
N PRO A 183 9.66 -9.68 20.53
CA PRO A 183 9.26 -10.34 21.77
C PRO A 183 9.31 -11.87 21.58
N GLU A 184 9.84 -12.58 22.58
CA GLU A 184 9.80 -14.05 22.67
C GLU A 184 8.38 -14.61 22.69
#